data_AF-A0A094PWD5-F1
#
_entry.id   AF-A0A094PWD5-F1
#
_cell.length_a   1.000
_cell.length_b   1.000
_cell.length_c   1.000
_cell.angle_alpha   90.00
_cell.angle_beta   90.00
_cell.angle_gamma   90.00
#
_symmetry.space_group_name_H-M   'P 1'
#
loop_
_entity.id
_entity.type
_entity.pdbx_description
1 polymer ?
#
loop_
_entity_poly.entity_id
_entity_poly.type
_entity_poly.pdbx_seq_one_letter_code
_entity_poly.pdbx_strand_id
1 'polypeptide(L)'
;MPATNSDRSKHFAAIEKKHGEKATVWLKRLKDLKTDKYQEQIAFLRENHGFSQAHANALVMYHRGSKSSNKFGTPENYFKTIDPQVAKTIKKIFAAVTAKHKNLELVMAWNQPMLRLGTGYIVGVSVSKNHLTLNPFSATVLKSMSSKLAKYEVKKHTFLVPLDWKVDPALMQAIAKARIAEITKK
;
A
#
# COMPACT_ATOMS: atom_id res chain seq x y z
N MET A 1 -4.33 -13.79 -0.96
CA MET A 1 -3.30 -14.33 -0.05
C MET A 1 -2.63 -13.16 0.66
N PRO A 2 -2.39 -13.21 1.99
CA PRO A 2 -1.52 -12.22 2.63
C PRO A 2 -0.14 -12.29 1.97
N ALA A 3 0.67 -11.23 2.07
CA ALA A 3 1.99 -11.11 1.45
C ALA A 3 3.00 -12.13 2.01
N THR A 4 2.76 -13.39 1.68
CA THR A 4 3.71 -14.47 1.69
C THR A 4 4.74 -14.06 0.67
N ASN A 5 5.86 -13.57 1.19
CA ASN A 5 7.10 -13.33 0.48
C ASN A 5 7.47 -11.86 0.09
N SER A 6 7.68 -11.01 1.09
CA SER A 6 8.14 -9.62 0.90
C SER A 6 9.66 -9.41 0.98
N ASP A 7 10.47 -10.46 1.10
CA ASP A 7 11.93 -10.37 1.23
C ASP A 7 12.59 -10.22 -0.16
N ARG A 8 13.35 -9.15 -0.34
CA ARG A 8 14.04 -8.85 -1.61
C ARG A 8 15.17 -9.83 -1.92
N SER A 9 15.74 -10.49 -0.91
CA SER A 9 16.81 -11.49 -1.09
C SER A 9 16.38 -12.67 -1.96
N LYS A 10 15.08 -12.91 -2.10
CA LYS A 10 14.57 -14.07 -2.86
C LYS A 10 14.65 -13.89 -4.36
N HIS A 11 14.91 -12.68 -4.82
CA HIS A 11 15.33 -12.45 -6.21
C HIS A 11 16.78 -12.89 -6.45
N PHE A 12 17.59 -13.10 -5.41
CA PHE A 12 19.03 -13.34 -5.57
C PHE A 12 19.29 -14.63 -6.35
N ALA A 13 18.64 -15.74 -6.03
CA ALA A 13 18.82 -16.98 -6.78
C ALA A 13 18.50 -16.82 -8.29
N ALA A 14 17.43 -16.09 -8.62
CA ALA A 14 17.07 -15.81 -10.02
C ALA A 14 18.05 -14.84 -10.71
N ILE A 15 18.57 -13.86 -9.96
CA ILE A 15 19.60 -12.93 -10.42
C ILE A 15 20.90 -13.67 -10.72
N GLU A 16 21.36 -14.49 -9.79
CA GLU A 16 22.59 -15.27 -9.92
C GLU A 16 22.51 -16.22 -11.11
N LYS A 17 21.38 -16.91 -11.28
CA LYS A 17 21.13 -17.76 -12.45
C LYS A 17 21.17 -17.00 -13.79
N LYS A 18 20.68 -15.76 -13.82
CA LYS A 18 20.56 -14.98 -15.06
C LYS A 18 21.81 -14.16 -15.40
N HIS A 19 22.51 -13.65 -14.38
CA HIS A 19 23.61 -12.70 -14.53
C HIS A 19 24.98 -13.30 -14.17
N GLY A 20 25.04 -14.58 -13.81
CA GLY A 20 26.28 -15.38 -13.69
C GLY A 20 27.14 -15.10 -12.45
N GLU A 21 26.76 -14.11 -11.64
CA GLU A 21 27.54 -13.61 -10.51
C GLU A 21 26.69 -13.58 -9.24
N LYS A 22 27.33 -13.84 -8.08
CA LYS A 22 26.63 -13.85 -6.78
C LYS A 22 25.99 -12.49 -6.48
N ALA A 23 24.83 -12.47 -5.84
CA ALA A 23 24.16 -11.22 -5.46
C ALA A 23 25.06 -10.32 -4.58
N THR A 24 25.91 -10.90 -3.74
CA THR A 24 26.90 -10.18 -2.93
C THR A 24 27.93 -9.41 -3.76
N VAL A 25 28.31 -9.92 -4.94
CA VAL A 25 29.21 -9.23 -5.87
C VAL A 25 28.54 -7.97 -6.40
N TRP A 26 27.27 -8.07 -6.81
CA TRP A 26 26.49 -6.92 -7.27
C TRP A 26 26.24 -5.90 -6.15
N LEU A 27 25.96 -6.35 -4.92
CA LEU A 27 25.83 -5.47 -3.76
C LEU A 27 27.14 -4.72 -3.45
N LYS A 28 28.29 -5.37 -3.64
CA LYS A 28 29.61 -4.72 -3.52
C LYS A 28 29.81 -3.69 -4.63
N ARG A 29 29.52 -4.03 -5.88
CA ARG A 29 29.59 -3.09 -7.01
C ARG A 29 28.72 -1.85 -6.77
N LEU A 30 27.51 -2.03 -6.25
CA LEU A 30 26.63 -0.91 -5.87
C LEU A 30 27.21 -0.05 -4.73
N LYS A 31 27.88 -0.66 -3.75
CA LYS A 31 28.55 0.06 -2.66
C LYS A 31 29.74 0.88 -3.16
N ASP A 32 30.45 0.38 -4.16
CA ASP A 32 31.63 1.03 -4.73
C ASP A 32 31.26 2.13 -5.77
N LEU A 33 29.98 2.27 -6.11
CA LEU A 33 29.50 3.38 -6.96
C LEU A 33 29.64 4.71 -6.23
N LYS A 34 30.14 5.73 -6.94
CA LYS A 34 30.24 7.11 -6.46
C LYS A 34 28.91 7.87 -6.49
N THR A 35 27.78 7.16 -6.34
CA THR A 35 26.44 7.75 -6.34
C THR A 35 25.49 7.01 -5.40
N ASP A 36 24.73 7.79 -4.66
CA ASP A 36 23.63 7.34 -3.81
C ASP A 36 22.27 7.55 -4.49
N LYS A 37 22.24 8.11 -5.71
CA LYS A 37 21.00 8.36 -6.43
C LYS A 37 20.43 7.04 -6.93
N TYR A 38 19.19 6.77 -6.49
CA TYR A 38 18.48 5.54 -6.85
C TYR A 38 18.41 5.32 -8.37
N GLN A 39 18.14 6.38 -9.15
CA GLN A 39 18.02 6.26 -10.60
C GLN A 39 19.35 5.86 -11.26
N GLU A 40 20.47 6.42 -10.81
CA GLU A 40 21.80 6.10 -11.35
C GLU A 40 22.21 4.66 -10.97
N GLN A 41 21.89 4.21 -9.74
CA GLN A 41 22.11 2.82 -9.31
C GLN A 41 21.27 1.82 -10.13
N ILE A 42 20.03 2.18 -10.48
CA ILE A 42 19.17 1.37 -11.35
C ILE A 42 19.72 1.34 -12.78
N ALA A 43 20.07 2.50 -13.34
CA ALA A 43 20.64 2.61 -14.68
C ALA A 43 21.91 1.77 -14.81
N PHE A 44 22.82 1.85 -13.83
CA PHE A 44 24.03 1.02 -13.78
C PHE A 44 23.73 -0.48 -13.95
N LEU A 45 22.73 -1.02 -13.23
CA LEU A 45 22.39 -2.43 -13.36
C LEU A 45 21.65 -2.74 -14.68
N ARG A 46 20.74 -1.87 -15.11
CA ARG A 46 19.88 -2.14 -16.25
C ARG A 46 20.60 -1.95 -17.59
N GLU A 47 21.23 -0.80 -17.76
CA GLU A 47 21.85 -0.37 -19.01
C GLU A 47 23.20 -1.06 -19.22
N ASN A 48 24.02 -1.16 -18.16
CA ASN A 48 25.38 -1.71 -18.30
C ASN A 48 25.42 -3.24 -18.10
N HIS A 49 24.42 -3.81 -17.41
CA HIS A 49 24.43 -5.23 -17.02
C HIS A 49 23.14 -5.99 -17.38
N GLY A 50 22.22 -5.36 -18.11
CA GLY A 50 21.03 -6.03 -18.68
C GLY A 50 19.99 -6.48 -17.64
N PHE A 51 20.00 -5.93 -16.43
CA PHE A 51 19.02 -6.30 -15.40
C PHE A 51 17.60 -5.88 -15.79
N SER A 52 16.61 -6.69 -15.39
CA SER A 52 15.22 -6.25 -15.39
C SER A 52 14.98 -5.21 -14.30
N GLN A 53 13.93 -4.39 -14.44
CA GLN A 53 13.56 -3.41 -13.41
C GLN A 53 13.35 -4.08 -12.04
N ALA A 54 12.72 -5.25 -12.01
CA ALA A 54 12.44 -5.96 -10.76
C ALA A 54 13.72 -6.43 -10.07
N HIS A 55 14.65 -7.03 -10.82
CA HIS A 55 15.92 -7.52 -10.28
C HIS A 55 16.82 -6.37 -9.83
N ALA A 56 16.93 -5.31 -10.64
CA ALA A 56 17.70 -4.12 -10.29
C ALA A 56 17.15 -3.46 -9.01
N ASN A 57 15.84 -3.26 -8.93
CA ASN A 57 15.19 -2.70 -7.74
C ASN A 57 15.39 -3.58 -6.50
N ALA A 58 15.38 -4.92 -6.64
CA ALA A 58 15.64 -5.82 -5.52
C ALA A 58 17.04 -5.59 -4.90
N LEU A 59 18.08 -5.56 -5.73
CA LEU A 59 19.46 -5.33 -5.28
C LEU A 59 19.68 -3.92 -4.74
N VAL A 60 19.22 -2.90 -5.47
CA VAL A 60 19.39 -1.49 -5.06
C VAL A 60 18.71 -1.23 -3.73
N MET A 61 17.46 -1.67 -3.55
CA MET A 61 16.75 -1.48 -2.29
C MET A 61 17.37 -2.28 -1.14
N TYR A 62 17.85 -3.50 -1.41
CA TYR A 62 18.56 -4.29 -0.40
C TYR A 62 19.87 -3.62 0.03
N HIS A 63 20.66 -3.12 -0.93
CA HIS A 63 21.88 -2.34 -0.69
C HIS A 63 21.60 -1.10 0.18
N ARG A 64 20.47 -0.41 -0.08
CA ARG A 64 20.02 0.76 0.69
C ARG A 64 19.38 0.42 2.05
N GLY A 65 19.52 -0.82 2.53
CA GLY A 65 19.01 -1.28 3.82
C GLY A 65 17.51 -1.65 3.85
N SER A 66 16.79 -1.49 2.74
CA SER A 66 15.40 -1.94 2.62
C SER A 66 15.35 -3.41 2.21
N LYS A 67 15.47 -4.31 3.19
CA LYS A 67 15.44 -5.77 2.94
C LYS A 67 14.07 -6.29 2.54
N SER A 68 12.99 -5.62 2.97
CA SER A 68 11.61 -6.04 2.67
C SER A 68 10.75 -4.95 2.03
N SER A 69 9.90 -5.34 1.07
CA SER A 69 8.88 -4.46 0.48
C SER A 69 7.71 -4.19 1.43
N ASN A 70 7.60 -4.97 2.52
CA ASN A 70 6.67 -4.73 3.62
C ASN A 70 7.33 -3.77 4.63
N LYS A 71 7.02 -2.48 4.51
CA LYS A 71 7.64 -1.41 5.32
C LYS A 71 7.16 -1.43 6.77
N PHE A 72 5.89 -1.72 6.99
CA PHE A 72 5.26 -1.52 8.29
C PHE A 72 4.96 -2.83 9.01
N GLY A 73 4.74 -3.93 8.30
CA GLY A 73 4.35 -5.21 8.89
C GLY A 73 2.89 -5.19 9.34
N THR A 74 2.57 -4.37 10.34
CA THR A 74 1.26 -4.28 10.99
C THR A 74 0.67 -2.86 10.94
N PRO A 75 -0.65 -2.70 11.08
CA PRO A 75 -1.29 -1.38 11.16
C PRO A 75 -0.77 -0.53 12.33
N GLU A 76 -0.45 -1.14 13.47
CA GLU A 76 0.06 -0.43 14.65
C GLU A 76 1.38 0.26 14.36
N ASN A 77 2.29 -0.44 13.67
CA ASN A 77 3.56 0.13 13.25
C ASN A 77 3.36 1.25 12.23
N TYR A 78 2.43 1.10 11.28
CA TYR A 78 2.08 2.17 10.35
C TYR A 78 1.62 3.44 11.09
N PHE A 79 0.67 3.30 12.03
CA PHE A 79 0.10 4.44 12.76
C PHE A 79 1.12 5.20 13.61
N LYS A 80 2.21 4.56 14.05
CA LYS A 80 3.31 5.24 14.77
C LYS A 80 4.14 6.16 13.87
N THR A 81 4.05 6.01 12.54
CA THR A 81 4.87 6.76 11.58
C THR A 81 4.20 8.00 11.00
N ILE A 82 2.93 8.22 11.31
CA ILE A 82 2.14 9.35 10.80
C ILE A 82 1.74 10.28 11.94
N ASP A 83 1.29 11.48 11.56
CA ASP A 83 0.78 12.46 12.52
C ASP A 83 -0.33 11.85 13.43
N PRO A 84 -0.28 12.03 14.77
CA PRO A 84 -1.22 11.43 15.70
C PRO A 84 -2.69 11.81 15.45
N GLN A 85 -2.95 13.05 15.02
CA GLN A 85 -4.29 13.51 14.70
C GLN A 85 -4.81 12.84 13.42
N VAL A 86 -3.95 12.70 12.41
CA VAL A 86 -4.27 11.93 11.19
C VAL A 86 -4.54 10.46 11.53
N ALA A 87 -3.71 9.83 12.37
CA ALA A 87 -3.93 8.47 12.84
C ALA A 87 -5.28 8.33 13.56
N LYS A 88 -5.67 9.31 14.37
CA LYS A 88 -6.97 9.36 15.05
C LYS A 88 -8.13 9.44 14.06
N THR A 89 -8.00 10.26 13.00
CA THR A 89 -9.00 10.33 11.92
C THR A 89 -9.16 8.98 11.24
N ILE A 90 -8.07 8.33 10.83
CA ILE A 90 -8.11 7.02 10.16
C ILE A 90 -8.74 5.94 11.06
N LYS A 91 -8.36 5.91 12.35
CA LYS A 91 -8.97 4.98 13.32
C LYS A 91 -10.47 5.20 13.46
N LYS A 92 -10.95 6.46 13.45
CA LYS A 92 -12.39 6.78 13.45
C LYS A 92 -13.10 6.30 12.18
N ILE A 93 -12.45 6.42 11.00
CA ILE A 93 -12.98 5.90 9.73
C ILE A 93 -13.22 4.39 9.84
N PHE A 94 -12.21 3.64 10.29
CA PHE A 94 -12.33 2.19 10.45
C PHE A 94 -13.34 1.81 11.54
N ALA A 95 -13.36 2.52 12.67
CA ALA A 95 -14.34 2.28 13.73
C ALA A 95 -15.78 2.49 13.26
N ALA A 96 -16.03 3.51 12.41
CA ALA A 96 -17.35 3.75 11.84
C ALA A 96 -17.85 2.56 11.01
N VAL A 97 -16.94 1.94 10.24
CA VAL A 97 -17.24 0.75 9.43
C VAL A 97 -17.45 -0.49 10.32
N THR A 98 -16.51 -0.77 11.23
CA THR A 98 -16.55 -1.98 12.08
C THR A 98 -17.61 -1.92 13.17
N ALA A 99 -18.23 -0.77 13.42
CA ALA A 99 -19.39 -0.65 14.31
C ALA A 99 -20.57 -1.54 13.87
N LYS A 100 -20.78 -1.70 12.55
CA LYS A 100 -21.87 -2.52 11.98
C LYS A 100 -21.38 -3.80 11.27
N HIS A 101 -20.07 -3.96 11.09
CA HIS A 101 -19.45 -5.09 10.41
C HIS A 101 -18.27 -5.63 11.23
N LYS A 102 -18.56 -6.45 12.25
CA LYS A 102 -17.58 -6.92 13.25
C LYS A 102 -16.62 -8.00 12.73
N ASN A 103 -16.95 -8.65 11.61
CA ASN A 103 -16.16 -9.70 10.97
C ASN A 103 -15.08 -9.16 10.02
N LEU A 104 -14.86 -7.84 9.98
CA LEU A 104 -13.83 -7.23 9.14
C LEU A 104 -12.48 -7.23 9.85
N GLU A 105 -11.45 -7.60 9.12
CA GLU A 105 -10.07 -7.55 9.59
C GLU A 105 -9.39 -6.26 9.14
N LEU A 106 -8.70 -5.59 10.06
CA LEU A 106 -7.77 -4.52 9.73
C LEU A 106 -6.40 -5.12 9.40
N VAL A 107 -5.94 -4.92 8.17
CA VAL A 107 -4.68 -5.47 7.66
C VAL A 107 -3.82 -4.39 7.01
N MET A 108 -2.54 -4.72 6.79
CA MET A 108 -1.66 -3.96 5.90
C MET A 108 -1.61 -4.60 4.51
N ALA A 109 -1.94 -3.83 3.48
CA ALA A 109 -1.77 -4.22 2.09
C ALA A 109 -1.21 -3.05 1.29
N TRP A 110 -0.21 -3.32 0.44
CA TRP A 110 0.55 -2.30 -0.28
C TRP A 110 1.05 -1.15 0.63
N ASN A 111 1.47 -1.47 1.85
CA ASN A 111 1.91 -0.52 2.87
C ASN A 111 0.85 0.52 3.29
N GLN A 112 -0.44 0.21 3.09
CA GLN A 112 -1.58 1.02 3.57
C GLN A 112 -2.50 0.18 4.47
N PRO A 113 -3.15 0.80 5.47
CA PRO A 113 -4.15 0.12 6.29
C PRO A 113 -5.46 -0.08 5.52
N MET A 114 -6.03 -1.28 5.62
CA MET A 114 -7.24 -1.66 4.89
C MET A 114 -8.14 -2.57 5.74
N LEU A 115 -9.45 -2.36 5.66
CA LEU A 115 -10.44 -3.32 6.12
C LEU A 115 -10.75 -4.33 5.02
N ARG A 116 -10.75 -5.62 5.36
CA ARG A 116 -11.10 -6.71 4.45
C ARG A 116 -12.08 -7.70 5.08
N LEU A 117 -12.81 -8.40 4.21
CA LEU A 117 -13.61 -9.58 4.54
C LEU A 117 -13.05 -10.78 3.75
N GLY A 118 -12.42 -11.73 4.44
CA GLY A 118 -11.69 -12.82 3.78
C GLY A 118 -10.60 -12.30 2.84
N THR A 119 -10.76 -12.51 1.54
CA THR A 119 -9.84 -12.00 0.50
C THR A 119 -10.30 -10.68 -0.12
N GLY A 120 -11.54 -10.24 0.13
CA GLY A 120 -12.12 -9.04 -0.46
C GLY A 120 -11.86 -7.79 0.36
N TYR A 121 -11.28 -6.76 -0.25
CA TYR A 121 -11.08 -5.46 0.40
C TYR A 121 -12.36 -4.61 0.39
N ILE A 122 -12.61 -3.96 1.53
CA ILE A 122 -13.82 -3.16 1.80
C ILE A 122 -13.51 -1.67 1.73
N VAL A 123 -12.57 -1.19 2.55
CA VAL A 123 -12.12 0.21 2.56
C VAL A 123 -10.64 0.27 2.91
N GLY A 124 -9.85 0.96 2.10
CA GLY A 124 -8.45 1.29 2.36
C GLY A 124 -8.27 2.80 2.50
N VAL A 125 -7.28 3.21 3.29
CA VAL A 125 -6.96 4.64 3.48
C VAL A 125 -5.49 4.89 3.23
N SER A 126 -5.19 5.90 2.41
CA SER A 126 -3.83 6.38 2.17
C SER A 126 -3.69 7.84 2.62
N VAL A 127 -2.52 8.19 3.16
CA VAL A 127 -2.18 9.55 3.59
C VAL A 127 -1.36 10.25 2.51
N SER A 128 -1.80 11.44 2.10
CA SER A 128 -1.06 12.39 1.27
C SER A 128 -0.76 13.66 2.09
N LYS A 129 0.05 14.58 1.55
CA LYS A 129 0.44 15.83 2.23
C LYS A 129 -0.76 16.64 2.77
N ASN A 130 -1.86 16.69 2.02
CA ASN A 130 -2.99 17.59 2.32
C ASN A 130 -4.33 16.87 2.52
N HIS A 131 -4.40 15.55 2.33
CA HIS A 131 -5.66 14.81 2.34
C HIS A 131 -5.48 13.33 2.65
N LEU A 132 -6.57 12.69 3.07
CA LEU A 132 -6.72 11.24 3.06
C LEU A 132 -7.40 10.81 1.76
N THR A 133 -6.90 9.75 1.15
CA THR A 133 -7.57 9.08 0.03
C THR A 133 -8.26 7.82 0.56
N LEU A 134 -9.58 7.74 0.41
CA LEU A 134 -10.36 6.55 0.75
C LEU A 134 -10.66 5.74 -0.51
N ASN A 135 -10.42 4.43 -0.45
CA ASN A 135 -10.63 3.50 -1.55
C ASN A 135 -11.62 2.40 -1.14
N PRO A 136 -12.86 2.40 -1.64
CA PRO A 136 -13.81 1.31 -1.42
C PRO A 136 -13.64 0.11 -2.38
N PHE A 137 -12.63 0.15 -3.25
CA PHE A 137 -12.29 -0.91 -4.23
C PHE A 137 -13.39 -1.23 -5.24
N SER A 138 -14.34 -0.31 -5.44
CA SER A 138 -15.40 -0.43 -6.44
C SER A 138 -15.85 0.94 -6.95
N ALA A 139 -15.75 1.14 -8.26
CA ALA A 139 -16.30 2.33 -8.92
C ALA A 139 -17.83 2.34 -8.84
N THR A 140 -18.46 1.16 -8.90
CA THR A 140 -19.92 1.00 -8.80
C THR A 140 -20.43 1.47 -7.45
N VAL A 141 -19.74 1.09 -6.36
CA VAL A 141 -20.07 1.55 -4.99
C VAL A 141 -19.90 3.06 -4.86
N LEU A 142 -18.86 3.66 -5.46
CA LEU A 142 -18.73 5.12 -5.44
C LEU A 142 -19.85 5.80 -6.20
N LYS A 143 -20.20 5.29 -7.39
CA LYS A 143 -21.28 5.84 -8.21
C LYS A 143 -22.63 5.80 -7.49
N SER A 144 -22.93 4.74 -6.73
CA SER A 144 -24.17 4.65 -5.95
C SER A 144 -24.22 5.58 -4.73
N MET A 145 -23.09 6.20 -4.36
CA MET A 145 -22.97 7.16 -3.25
C MET A 145 -22.77 8.60 -3.73
N SER A 146 -22.96 8.89 -5.04
CA SER A 146 -22.66 10.18 -5.66
C SER A 146 -23.29 11.38 -4.94
N SER A 147 -24.56 11.27 -4.54
CA SER A 147 -25.26 12.34 -3.81
C SER A 147 -24.60 12.66 -2.46
N LYS A 148 -24.19 11.63 -1.72
CA LYS A 148 -23.50 11.78 -0.42
C LYS A 148 -22.05 12.24 -0.57
N LEU A 149 -21.46 12.01 -1.74
CA LEU A 149 -20.08 12.37 -2.06
C LEU A 149 -19.94 13.70 -2.80
N ALA A 150 -21.05 14.40 -3.10
CA ALA A 150 -21.05 15.61 -3.93
C ALA A 150 -20.12 16.74 -3.43
N LYS A 151 -19.84 16.79 -2.12
CA LYS A 151 -18.94 17.77 -1.49
C LYS A 151 -17.46 17.35 -1.45
N TYR A 152 -17.12 16.16 -1.93
CA TYR A 152 -15.76 15.63 -1.93
C TYR A 152 -15.25 15.49 -3.36
N GLU A 153 -13.93 15.56 -3.53
CA GLU A 153 -13.30 15.19 -4.79
C GLU A 153 -13.38 13.66 -4.96
N VAL A 154 -14.09 13.21 -5.99
CA VAL A 154 -14.23 11.79 -6.34
C VAL A 154 -13.37 11.49 -7.57
N LYS A 155 -12.53 10.45 -7.46
CA LYS A 155 -11.75 9.86 -8.55
C LYS A 155 -12.38 8.54 -8.98
N LYS A 156 -11.80 7.89 -9.99
CA LYS A 156 -12.33 6.64 -10.58
C LYS A 156 -12.66 5.55 -9.55
N HIS A 157 -11.83 5.37 -8.53
CA HIS A 157 -11.99 4.34 -7.50
C HIS A 157 -11.79 4.86 -6.08
N THR A 158 -11.63 6.18 -5.90
CA THR A 158 -11.34 6.75 -4.59
C THR A 158 -12.06 8.08 -4.41
N PHE A 159 -12.09 8.59 -3.20
CA PHE A 159 -12.48 9.96 -2.91
C PHE A 159 -11.53 10.55 -1.87
N LEU A 160 -11.42 11.87 -1.87
CA LEU A 160 -10.52 12.61 -0.98
C LEU A 160 -11.29 13.27 0.15
N VAL A 161 -10.71 13.23 1.35
CA VAL A 161 -11.22 13.96 2.53
C VAL A 161 -10.06 14.69 3.23
N PRO A 162 -10.34 15.75 4.02
CA PRO A 162 -9.31 16.42 4.82
C PRO A 162 -8.59 15.48 5.80
N LEU A 163 -7.38 15.85 6.22
CA LEU A 163 -6.60 15.08 7.19
C LEU A 163 -7.28 14.97 8.57
N ASP A 164 -8.02 15.99 8.95
CA ASP A 164 -8.80 16.13 10.18
C ASP A 164 -10.29 15.84 9.96
N TRP A 165 -10.64 15.12 8.90
CA TRP A 165 -12.03 14.90 8.48
C TRP A 165 -12.95 14.49 9.63
N LYS A 166 -14.03 15.27 9.80
CA LYS A 166 -15.16 14.87 10.65
C LYS A 166 -15.88 13.70 9.98
N VAL A 167 -15.42 12.49 10.32
CA VAL A 167 -15.91 11.22 9.78
C VAL A 167 -17.43 11.18 9.80
N ASP A 168 -18.02 10.89 8.64
CA ASP A 168 -19.45 10.62 8.47
C ASP A 168 -19.70 9.12 8.62
N PRO A 169 -20.22 8.64 9.77
CA PRO A 169 -20.37 7.20 9.99
C PRO A 169 -21.42 6.58 9.07
N ALA A 170 -22.46 7.34 8.71
CA ALA A 170 -23.54 6.85 7.85
C ALA A 170 -23.04 6.63 6.43
N LEU A 171 -22.20 7.53 5.90
CA LEU A 171 -21.52 7.35 4.62
C LEU A 171 -20.60 6.12 4.66
N MET A 172 -19.74 6.00 5.68
CA MET A 172 -18.79 4.90 5.78
C MET A 172 -19.48 3.53 5.90
N GLN A 173 -20.56 3.45 6.67
CA GLN A 173 -21.37 2.23 6.79
C GLN A 173 -22.11 1.90 5.48
N ALA A 174 -22.63 2.90 4.77
CA ALA A 174 -23.29 2.68 3.48
C ALA A 174 -22.32 2.16 2.42
N ILE A 175 -21.11 2.73 2.34
CA ILE A 175 -20.02 2.26 1.47
C ILE A 175 -19.66 0.81 1.79
N ALA A 176 -19.42 0.51 3.07
CA ALA A 176 -19.02 -0.82 3.50
C ALA A 176 -20.12 -1.86 3.20
N LYS A 177 -21.38 -1.58 3.53
CA LYS A 177 -22.53 -2.45 3.24
C LYS A 177 -22.63 -2.75 1.74
N ALA A 178 -22.54 -1.73 0.89
CA ALA A 178 -22.62 -1.89 -0.56
C ALA A 178 -21.44 -2.73 -1.09
N ARG A 179 -20.22 -2.48 -0.61
CA ARG A 179 -19.03 -3.22 -1.03
C ARG A 179 -19.06 -4.67 -0.56
N ILE A 180 -19.47 -4.94 0.68
CA ILE A 180 -19.65 -6.30 1.20
C ILE A 180 -20.66 -7.05 0.33
N ALA A 181 -21.84 -6.46 0.07
CA ALA A 181 -22.85 -7.08 -0.78
C ALA A 181 -22.35 -7.37 -2.20
N GLU A 182 -21.46 -6.54 -2.75
CA GLU A 182 -20.88 -6.76 -4.08
C GLU A 182 -19.92 -7.95 -4.12
N ILE A 183 -19.16 -8.21 -3.04
CA ILE A 183 -18.17 -9.30 -3.00
C ILE A 183 -18.73 -10.63 -2.49
N THR A 184 -19.85 -10.63 -1.76
CA THR A 184 -20.48 -11.86 -1.25
C THR A 184 -21.54 -12.43 -2.20
N LYS A 185 -21.95 -11.69 -3.23
CA LYS A 185 -22.89 -12.15 -4.27
C LYS A 185 -22.21 -12.92 -5.41
N LYS A 186 -20.89 -13.04 -5.38
CA LYS A 186 -20.08 -13.77 -6.36
C LYS A 186 -19.66 -15.11 -5.77
#